data_AF-A0AAJ0CUY8-F1
#
_entry.id   AF-A0AAJ0CUY8-F1
#
_cell.length_a   1.000
_cell.length_b   1.000
_cell.length_c   1.000
_cell.angle_alpha   90.00
_cell.angle_beta   90.00
_cell.angle_gamma   90.00
#
_symmetry.space_group_name_H-M   'P 1'
#
loop_
_entity.id
_entity.type
_entity.pdbx_description
1 polymer ?
#
loop_
_entity_poly.entity_id
_entity_poly.type
_entity_poly.pdbx_seq_one_letter_code
_entity_poly.pdbx_strand_id
1 'polypeptide(L)'
;MPSDNDYILTLSCPDKPGIIHAVTAVFASHGHNVLDLQQFSDPTSRRFFMRVHFGPKSDSASTQHLNGPLEKLAAEYDMTYDVRPMAQKMKVLIMVSKIGHCLNDLLFRMKVGQLRMEVPVIVSNHPDYEPLAKSYGIEFHHLPVTKDTKTQQESQILDLVKQHDIELVVLARYMQVLSPTLCEAMSGRIINIHHSFLPSFKGAKPYHQAYDRGVKIIGATAHFVTADLDEGPIIEQRVARVGHSMDAKELVEEGSNVESQVLATAVRWYADRRVFLNGSKTVVFG
;
A
#
# COMPACT_ATOMS: atom_id res chain seq x y z
N MET A 1 3.68 -17.96 15.25
CA MET A 1 4.35 -16.81 14.58
C MET A 1 4.99 -17.36 13.32
N PRO A 2 4.87 -16.69 12.16
CA PRO A 2 5.63 -17.06 10.96
C PRO A 2 7.11 -17.15 11.32
N SER A 3 7.82 -18.13 10.78
CA SER A 3 9.26 -18.24 11.04
C SER A 3 10.02 -17.14 10.28
N ASP A 4 11.16 -16.69 10.80
CA ASP A 4 12.02 -15.73 10.08
C ASP A 4 12.57 -16.30 8.76
N ASN A 5 12.39 -17.62 8.53
CA ASN A 5 12.80 -18.34 7.32
C ASN A 5 11.66 -18.52 6.31
N ASP A 6 10.49 -17.93 6.55
CA ASP A 6 9.36 -18.01 5.63
C ASP A 6 9.49 -17.00 4.48
N TYR A 7 8.88 -17.32 3.34
CA TYR A 7 8.89 -16.51 2.13
C TYR A 7 7.48 -16.35 1.56
N ILE A 8 7.28 -15.25 0.83
CA ILE A 8 6.09 -15.04 0.00
C ILE A 8 6.50 -15.02 -1.47
N LEU A 9 5.88 -15.89 -2.27
CA LEU A 9 5.82 -15.77 -3.72
C LEU A 9 4.52 -15.06 -4.10
N THR A 10 4.62 -13.97 -4.87
CA THR A 10 3.48 -13.38 -5.58
C THR A 10 3.67 -13.55 -7.06
N LEU A 11 2.62 -13.88 -7.80
CA LEU A 11 2.67 -13.97 -9.25
C LEU A 11 1.38 -13.51 -9.92
N SER A 12 1.50 -13.03 -11.16
CA SER A 12 0.37 -12.79 -12.05
C SER A 12 0.74 -13.10 -13.50
N CYS A 13 -0.21 -13.62 -14.28
CA CYS A 13 -0.02 -14.00 -15.68
C CYS A 13 -1.36 -14.07 -16.42
N PRO A 14 -1.37 -14.24 -17.76
CA PRO A 14 -2.57 -14.69 -18.48
C PRO A 14 -3.09 -16.01 -17.92
N ASP A 15 -4.41 -16.12 -17.74
CA ASP A 15 -5.00 -17.32 -17.16
C ASP A 15 -4.95 -18.50 -18.14
N LYS A 16 -4.45 -19.65 -17.67
CA LYS A 16 -4.40 -20.90 -18.42
C LYS A 16 -4.35 -22.13 -17.51
N PRO A 17 -4.80 -23.30 -17.99
CA PRO A 17 -4.72 -24.54 -17.22
C PRO A 17 -3.29 -24.87 -16.77
N GLY A 18 -3.16 -25.44 -15.57
CA GLY A 18 -1.90 -26.00 -15.07
C GLY A 18 -1.02 -25.05 -14.26
N ILE A 19 -1.34 -23.75 -14.15
CA ILE A 19 -0.52 -22.78 -13.39
C ILE A 19 -0.28 -23.26 -11.94
N ILE A 20 -1.35 -23.59 -11.22
CA ILE A 20 -1.27 -24.01 -9.81
C ILE A 20 -0.41 -25.27 -9.67
N HIS A 21 -0.61 -26.25 -10.55
CA HIS A 21 0.18 -27.49 -10.53
C HIS A 21 1.66 -27.20 -10.79
N ALA A 22 1.99 -26.42 -11.82
CA ALA A 22 3.36 -26.10 -12.18
C ALA A 22 4.10 -25.38 -11.05
N VAL A 23 3.46 -24.39 -10.42
CA VAL A 23 4.02 -23.63 -9.29
C VAL A 23 4.22 -24.53 -8.06
N THR A 24 3.20 -25.31 -7.68
CA THR A 24 3.28 -26.19 -6.51
C THR A 24 4.26 -27.36 -6.70
N ALA A 25 4.43 -27.84 -7.93
CA ALA A 25 5.42 -28.85 -8.28
C ALA A 25 6.85 -28.35 -8.07
N VAL A 26 7.14 -27.07 -8.34
CA VAL A 26 8.46 -26.48 -8.02
C VAL A 26 8.75 -26.57 -6.54
N PHE A 27 7.82 -26.15 -5.68
CA PHE A 27 8.00 -26.22 -4.23
C PHE A 27 8.19 -27.65 -3.73
N ALA A 28 7.35 -28.58 -4.20
CA ALA A 28 7.44 -29.99 -3.83
C ALA A 28 8.78 -30.62 -4.23
N SER A 29 9.28 -30.31 -5.43
CA SER A 29 10.54 -30.87 -5.97
C SER A 29 11.79 -30.31 -5.29
N HIS A 30 11.70 -29.15 -4.66
CA HIS A 30 12.82 -28.46 -4.02
C HIS A 30 12.73 -28.48 -2.48
N GLY A 31 11.85 -29.30 -1.91
CA GLY A 31 11.76 -29.48 -0.46
C GLY A 31 11.25 -28.24 0.29
N HIS A 32 10.33 -27.49 -0.32
CA HIS A 32 9.58 -26.42 0.35
C HIS A 32 8.18 -26.89 0.72
N ASN A 33 7.67 -26.41 1.84
CA ASN A 33 6.29 -26.62 2.25
C ASN A 33 5.47 -25.37 2.00
N VAL A 34 4.31 -25.52 1.39
CA VAL A 34 3.33 -24.45 1.24
C VAL A 34 2.54 -24.33 2.55
N LEU A 35 2.55 -23.15 3.15
CA LEU A 35 1.92 -22.85 4.44
C LEU A 35 0.55 -22.17 4.27
N ASP A 36 0.45 -21.28 3.29
CA ASP A 36 -0.79 -20.63 2.87
C ASP A 36 -0.74 -20.38 1.35
N LEU A 37 -1.87 -20.56 0.67
CA LEU A 37 -1.96 -20.41 -0.77
C LEU A 37 -3.32 -19.82 -1.13
N GLN A 38 -3.30 -18.69 -1.80
CA GLN A 38 -4.48 -18.04 -2.35
C GLN A 38 -4.30 -17.83 -3.84
N GLN A 39 -5.37 -18.02 -4.59
CA GLN A 39 -5.39 -17.85 -6.05
C GLN A 39 -6.70 -17.21 -6.49
N PHE A 40 -6.66 -16.50 -7.61
CA PHE A 40 -7.83 -15.94 -8.24
C PHE A 40 -7.64 -15.83 -9.75
N SER A 41 -8.58 -16.40 -10.51
CA SER A 41 -8.77 -16.17 -11.94
C SER A 41 -9.81 -15.08 -12.14
N ASP A 42 -9.44 -13.98 -12.79
CA ASP A 42 -10.41 -12.97 -13.23
C ASP A 42 -10.92 -13.32 -14.64
N PRO A 43 -12.17 -13.77 -14.80
CA PRO A 43 -12.71 -14.16 -16.11
C PRO A 43 -12.87 -12.96 -17.06
N THR A 44 -12.93 -11.72 -16.55
CA THR A 44 -13.10 -10.53 -17.38
C THR A 44 -11.77 -10.09 -17.99
N SER A 45 -10.73 -9.93 -17.16
CA SER A 45 -9.39 -9.57 -17.65
C SER A 45 -8.62 -10.76 -18.23
N ARG A 46 -9.08 -11.99 -18.00
CA ARG A 46 -8.40 -13.25 -18.35
C ARG A 46 -6.99 -13.33 -17.75
N ARG A 47 -6.85 -12.83 -16.52
CA ARG A 47 -5.62 -12.87 -15.73
C ARG A 47 -5.76 -13.78 -14.53
N PHE A 48 -4.66 -14.43 -14.17
CA PHE A 48 -4.51 -15.25 -12.98
C PHE A 48 -3.59 -14.54 -11.98
N PHE A 49 -3.91 -14.64 -10.70
CA PHE A 49 -3.15 -14.09 -9.58
C PHE A 49 -2.98 -15.16 -8.51
N MET A 50 -1.79 -15.23 -7.91
CA MET A 50 -1.53 -16.18 -6.84
C MET A 50 -0.52 -15.62 -5.83
N ARG A 51 -0.78 -15.92 -4.56
CA ARG A 51 0.11 -15.63 -3.44
C ARG A 51 0.36 -16.93 -2.70
N VAL A 52 1.62 -17.26 -2.51
CA VAL A 52 2.05 -18.47 -1.80
C VAL A 52 2.96 -18.05 -0.65
N HIS A 53 2.53 -18.34 0.57
CA HIS A 53 3.41 -18.34 1.73
C HIS A 53 3.99 -19.74 1.86
N PHE A 54 5.32 -19.83 1.82
CA PHE A 54 6.03 -21.09 1.92
C PHE A 54 7.23 -20.96 2.85
N GLY A 55 7.71 -22.10 3.35
CA GLY A 55 8.91 -22.18 4.18
C GLY A 55 9.68 -23.45 3.84
N PRO A 56 10.99 -23.51 4.17
CA PRO A 56 11.79 -24.66 3.83
C PRO A 56 11.41 -25.86 4.72
N LYS A 57 11.53 -27.08 4.18
CA LYS A 57 11.29 -28.33 4.94
C LYS A 57 12.43 -28.64 5.94
N SER A 58 13.59 -28.01 5.78
CA SER A 58 14.79 -28.10 6.64
C SER A 58 15.47 -26.73 6.72
N ASP A 59 16.38 -26.49 7.67
CA ASP A 59 16.96 -25.15 8.01
C ASP A 59 17.76 -24.43 6.90
N SER A 60 17.65 -24.84 5.63
CA SER A 60 18.20 -24.09 4.50
C SER A 60 17.41 -22.80 4.27
N ALA A 61 17.93 -21.69 4.79
CA ALA A 61 17.36 -20.35 4.69
C ALA A 61 17.59 -19.66 3.33
N SER A 62 17.75 -20.40 2.23
CA SER A 62 18.01 -19.82 0.91
C SER A 62 17.03 -20.31 -0.15
N THR A 63 16.49 -19.37 -0.93
CA THR A 63 15.61 -19.62 -2.08
C THR A 63 16.34 -19.59 -3.42
N GLN A 64 17.67 -19.42 -3.45
CA GLN A 64 18.42 -19.26 -4.71
C GLN A 64 18.23 -20.43 -5.69
N HIS A 65 18.06 -21.66 -5.18
CA HIS A 65 17.80 -22.84 -5.99
C HIS A 65 16.42 -22.83 -6.66
N LEU A 66 15.50 -21.95 -6.24
CA LEU A 66 14.19 -21.76 -6.87
C LEU A 66 14.25 -20.81 -8.07
N ASN A 67 15.30 -20.00 -8.23
CA ASN A 67 15.38 -18.98 -9.29
C ASN A 67 15.24 -19.60 -10.68
N GLY A 68 16.06 -20.60 -11.03
CA GLY A 68 16.01 -21.25 -12.35
C GLY A 68 14.64 -21.89 -12.67
N PRO A 69 14.06 -22.71 -11.78
CA PRO A 69 12.71 -23.25 -11.97
C PRO A 69 11.62 -22.17 -12.12
N LEU A 70 11.65 -21.11 -11.30
CA LEU A 70 10.67 -20.02 -11.36
C LEU A 70 10.85 -19.17 -12.63
N GLU A 71 12.08 -18.90 -13.07
CA GLU A 71 12.37 -18.22 -14.34
C GLU A 71 11.84 -19.01 -15.53
N LYS A 72 11.98 -20.35 -15.51
CA LYS A 72 11.39 -21.22 -16.54
C LYS A 72 9.86 -21.11 -16.56
N LEU A 73 9.21 -21.13 -15.39
CA LEU A 73 7.76 -20.91 -15.31
C LEU A 73 7.37 -19.50 -15.76
N ALA A 74 8.16 -18.48 -15.42
CA ALA A 74 7.95 -17.11 -15.85
C ALA A 74 7.89 -17.00 -17.37
N ALA A 75 8.86 -17.61 -18.05
CA ALA A 75 8.92 -17.66 -19.51
C ALA A 75 7.77 -18.48 -20.12
N GLU A 76 7.45 -19.65 -19.55
CA GLU A 76 6.41 -20.53 -20.08
C GLU A 76 5.01 -19.92 -19.93
N TYR A 77 4.75 -19.22 -18.82
CA TYR A 77 3.42 -18.71 -18.46
C TYR A 77 3.22 -17.22 -18.75
N ASP A 78 4.23 -16.52 -19.28
CA ASP A 78 4.23 -15.05 -19.36
C ASP A 78 3.91 -14.43 -17.99
N MET A 79 4.62 -14.92 -16.98
CA MET A 79 4.36 -14.64 -15.58
C MET A 79 5.33 -13.60 -15.04
N THR A 80 4.78 -12.55 -14.46
CA THR A 80 5.50 -11.66 -13.55
C THR A 80 5.41 -12.24 -12.15
N TYR A 81 6.54 -12.41 -11.48
CA TYR A 81 6.58 -12.92 -10.12
C TYR A 81 7.61 -12.18 -9.27
N ASP A 82 7.47 -12.32 -7.96
CA ASP A 82 8.44 -11.84 -6.97
C ASP A 82 8.47 -12.79 -5.78
N VAL A 83 9.66 -13.05 -5.23
CA VAL A 83 9.88 -13.89 -4.06
C VAL A 83 10.56 -13.04 -3.00
N ARG A 84 9.90 -12.87 -1.85
CA ARG A 84 10.41 -12.04 -0.76
C ARG A 84 10.50 -12.83 0.55
N PRO A 85 11.61 -12.73 1.30
CA PRO A 85 11.64 -13.18 2.68
C PRO A 85 10.61 -12.43 3.52
N MET A 86 9.86 -13.15 4.36
CA MET A 86 8.92 -12.51 5.28
C MET A 86 9.65 -11.62 6.29
N ALA A 87 10.86 -11.98 6.71
CA ALA A 87 11.67 -11.20 7.64
C ALA A 87 12.06 -9.81 7.07
N GLN A 88 12.07 -9.64 5.75
CA GLN A 88 12.40 -8.37 5.11
C GLN A 88 11.23 -7.39 5.20
N LYS A 89 11.35 -6.40 6.10
CA LYS A 89 10.39 -5.29 6.22
C LYS A 89 10.34 -4.47 4.93
N MET A 90 9.16 -3.93 4.62
CA MET A 90 8.99 -3.03 3.49
C MET A 90 9.49 -1.62 3.83
N LYS A 91 10.30 -1.01 2.97
CA LYS A 91 10.77 0.37 3.15
C LYS A 91 9.72 1.37 2.65
N VAL A 92 9.19 2.19 3.56
CA VAL A 92 8.06 3.09 3.28
C VAL A 92 8.45 4.55 3.51
N LEU A 93 8.24 5.40 2.50
CA LEU A 93 8.30 6.86 2.67
C LEU A 93 6.89 7.37 2.98
N ILE A 94 6.73 8.07 4.10
CA ILE A 94 5.44 8.69 4.44
C ILE A 94 5.47 10.18 4.12
N MET A 95 4.48 10.64 3.36
CA MET A 95 4.25 12.05 3.08
C MET A 95 3.07 12.57 3.90
N VAL A 96 3.23 13.71 4.56
CA VAL A 96 2.20 14.32 5.42
C VAL A 96 2.12 15.83 5.18
N SER A 97 0.94 16.44 5.31
CA SER A 97 0.80 17.91 5.40
C SER A 97 0.58 18.33 6.86
N LYS A 98 -0.45 19.11 7.18
CA LYS A 98 -0.73 19.55 8.57
C LYS A 98 -1.60 18.59 9.37
N ILE A 99 -2.33 17.71 8.70
CA ILE A 99 -3.25 16.76 9.32
C ILE A 99 -2.51 15.43 9.53
N GLY A 100 -2.32 15.02 10.79
CA GLY A 100 -1.38 13.95 11.12
C GLY A 100 -1.96 12.70 11.77
N HIS A 101 -3.29 12.55 11.85
CA HIS A 101 -3.90 11.35 12.45
C HIS A 101 -3.43 10.05 11.78
N CYS A 102 -3.41 10.03 10.43
CA CYS A 102 -2.90 8.90 9.67
C CYS A 102 -1.41 8.64 9.92
N LEU A 103 -0.59 9.68 9.99
CA LEU A 103 0.84 9.54 10.30
C LEU A 103 1.02 8.92 11.70
N ASN A 104 0.35 9.45 12.71
CA ASN A 104 0.42 8.96 14.08
C ASN A 104 0.03 7.48 14.19
N ASP A 105 -1.10 7.09 13.57
CA ASP A 105 -1.58 5.71 13.59
C ASP A 105 -0.61 4.75 12.90
N LEU A 106 -0.09 5.11 11.71
CA LEU A 106 0.89 4.29 10.98
C LEU A 106 2.18 4.09 11.78
N LEU A 107 2.74 5.16 12.37
CA LEU A 107 3.96 5.08 13.16
C LEU A 107 3.77 4.24 14.44
N PHE A 108 2.64 4.40 15.12
CA PHE A 108 2.31 3.59 16.29
C PHE A 108 2.20 2.11 15.94
N ARG A 109 1.46 1.77 14.88
CA ARG A 109 1.30 0.38 14.42
C ARG A 109 2.60 -0.25 13.96
N MET A 110 3.47 0.52 13.30
CA MET A 110 4.82 0.08 12.97
C MET A 110 5.61 -0.26 14.24
N LYS A 111 5.64 0.65 15.22
CA LYS A 111 6.42 0.49 16.47
C LYS A 111 5.97 -0.72 17.30
N VAL A 112 4.68 -1.02 17.33
CA VAL A 112 4.13 -2.18 18.06
C VAL A 112 4.09 -3.46 17.21
N GLY A 113 4.69 -3.46 16.01
CA GLY A 113 4.83 -4.64 15.16
C GLY A 113 3.56 -5.07 14.40
N GLN A 114 2.54 -4.22 14.33
CA GLN A 114 1.31 -4.50 13.55
C GLN A 114 1.47 -4.25 12.05
N LEU A 115 2.46 -3.45 11.64
CA LEU A 115 2.82 -3.22 10.24
C LEU A 115 4.24 -3.72 9.99
N ARG A 116 4.41 -4.65 9.04
CA ARG A 116 5.71 -5.22 8.63
C ARG A 116 6.49 -4.28 7.71
N MET A 117 6.69 -3.05 8.18
CA MET A 117 7.37 -2.00 7.45
C MET A 117 8.42 -1.31 8.31
N GLU A 118 9.29 -0.58 7.65
CA GLU A 118 10.16 0.42 8.25
C GLU A 118 9.99 1.74 7.52
N VAL A 119 10.08 2.84 8.27
CA VAL A 119 9.93 4.19 7.72
C VAL A 119 11.28 4.90 7.88
N PRO A 120 12.17 4.85 6.88
CA PRO A 120 13.46 5.51 6.97
C PRO A 120 13.33 7.04 6.88
N VAL A 121 12.32 7.55 6.17
CA VAL A 121 12.15 8.98 5.93
C VAL A 121 10.67 9.40 5.88
N ILE A 122 10.39 10.56 6.47
CA ILE A 122 9.11 11.29 6.39
C ILE A 122 9.35 12.59 5.62
N VAL A 123 8.48 12.89 4.67
CA VAL A 123 8.48 14.15 3.92
C VAL A 123 7.25 14.96 4.27
N SER A 124 7.42 16.26 4.49
CA SER A 124 6.29 17.17 4.63
C SER A 124 6.53 18.51 3.94
N ASN A 125 5.46 19.11 3.43
CA ASN A 125 5.49 20.50 2.98
C ASN A 125 5.39 21.51 4.14
N HIS A 126 5.34 21.05 5.39
CA HIS A 126 5.31 21.85 6.61
C HIS A 126 6.24 21.27 7.71
N PRO A 127 6.68 22.06 8.70
CA PRO A 127 7.57 21.57 9.76
C PRO A 127 6.84 20.86 10.91
N ASP A 128 5.50 20.86 10.92
CA ASP A 128 4.65 20.50 12.07
C ASP A 128 4.99 19.14 12.74
N TYR A 129 5.40 18.14 11.95
CA TYR A 129 5.64 16.76 12.43
C TYR A 129 7.11 16.38 12.60
N GLU A 130 8.04 17.34 12.49
CA GLU A 130 9.47 17.08 12.76
C GLU A 130 9.71 16.55 14.19
N PRO A 131 9.10 17.11 15.27
CA PRO A 131 9.31 16.58 16.61
C PRO A 131 8.82 15.14 16.78
N LEU A 132 7.72 14.79 16.09
CA LEU A 132 7.18 13.43 16.09
C LEU A 132 8.14 12.46 15.40
N ALA A 133 8.59 12.78 14.19
CA ALA A 133 9.55 11.95 13.45
C ALA A 133 10.83 11.70 14.28
N LYS A 134 11.35 12.76 14.91
CA LYS A 134 12.51 12.67 15.81
C LYS A 134 12.28 11.73 16.99
N SER A 135 11.08 11.72 17.57
CA SER A 135 10.74 10.82 18.69
C SER A 135 10.72 9.32 18.30
N TYR A 136 10.55 9.02 17.00
CA TYR A 136 10.67 7.67 16.45
C TYR A 136 12.05 7.37 15.86
N GLY A 137 12.98 8.34 15.86
CA GLY A 137 14.30 8.21 15.25
C GLY A 137 14.26 8.17 13.72
N ILE A 138 13.26 8.80 13.10
CA ILE A 138 13.04 8.81 11.66
C ILE A 138 13.55 10.12 11.06
N GLU A 139 14.20 10.05 9.89
CA GLU A 139 14.65 11.23 9.14
C GLU A 139 13.44 12.05 8.67
N PHE A 140 13.48 13.38 8.84
CA PHE A 140 12.38 14.26 8.45
C PHE A 140 12.88 15.33 7.48
N HIS A 141 12.21 15.43 6.33
CA HIS A 141 12.48 16.45 5.32
C HIS A 141 11.31 17.42 5.21
N HIS A 142 11.56 18.67 5.62
CA HIS A 142 10.67 19.78 5.32
C HIS A 142 10.95 20.30 3.92
N LEU A 143 10.10 19.95 2.96
CA LEU A 143 10.18 20.36 1.55
C LEU A 143 9.01 21.29 1.22
N PRO A 144 9.10 22.61 1.49
CA PRO A 144 8.03 23.55 1.14
C PRO A 144 7.81 23.61 -0.38
N VAL A 145 6.58 23.88 -0.80
CA VAL A 145 6.21 23.87 -2.22
C VAL A 145 5.28 25.01 -2.60
N THR A 146 5.56 25.60 -3.75
CA THR A 146 4.70 26.54 -4.49
C THR A 146 4.43 25.98 -5.87
N LYS A 147 3.60 26.66 -6.67
CA LYS A 147 3.36 26.25 -8.07
C LYS A 147 4.66 26.21 -8.88
N ASP A 148 5.58 27.13 -8.63
CA ASP A 148 6.83 27.28 -9.40
C ASP A 148 7.92 26.30 -8.94
N THR A 149 7.89 25.85 -7.67
CA THR A 149 8.92 24.96 -7.12
C THR A 149 8.52 23.48 -7.12
N LYS A 150 7.32 23.13 -7.58
CA LYS A 150 6.78 21.76 -7.53
C LYS A 150 7.69 20.73 -8.20
N THR A 151 8.18 21.00 -9.40
CA THR A 151 9.07 20.08 -10.12
C THR A 151 10.36 19.80 -9.35
N GLN A 152 10.93 20.84 -8.72
CA GLN A 152 12.14 20.71 -7.91
C GLN A 152 11.86 19.90 -6.64
N GLN A 153 10.76 20.20 -5.94
CA GLN A 153 10.35 19.47 -4.74
C GLN A 153 10.13 17.97 -5.02
N GLU A 154 9.45 17.64 -6.11
CA GLU A 154 9.20 16.25 -6.50
C GLU A 154 10.48 15.52 -6.95
N SER A 155 11.45 16.22 -7.55
CA SER A 155 12.78 15.66 -7.81
C SER A 155 13.48 15.25 -6.52
N GLN A 156 13.43 16.10 -5.48
CA GLN A 156 14.02 15.78 -4.17
C GLN A 156 13.33 14.55 -3.53
N ILE A 157 12.02 14.43 -3.69
CA ILE A 157 11.28 13.24 -3.23
C ILE A 157 11.77 11.97 -3.95
N LEU A 158 11.95 12.04 -5.27
CA LEU A 158 12.48 10.91 -6.05
C LEU A 158 13.93 10.55 -5.68
N ASP A 159 14.74 11.54 -5.32
CA ASP A 159 16.11 11.31 -4.85
C ASP A 159 16.10 10.59 -3.49
N LEU A 160 15.23 10.98 -2.56
CA LEU A 160 15.01 10.28 -1.29
C LEU A 160 14.50 8.85 -1.52
N VAL A 161 13.57 8.67 -2.45
CA VAL A 161 13.07 7.33 -2.84
C VAL A 161 14.23 6.42 -3.27
N LYS A 162 15.15 6.92 -4.10
CA LYS A 162 16.32 6.15 -4.54
C LYS A 162 17.32 5.94 -3.40
N GLN A 163 17.63 6.98 -2.64
CA GLN A 163 18.63 6.94 -1.55
C GLN A 163 18.28 5.90 -0.48
N HIS A 164 16.99 5.74 -0.17
CA HIS A 164 16.54 4.85 0.89
C HIS A 164 15.98 3.51 0.37
N ASP A 165 16.08 3.23 -0.94
CA ASP A 165 15.45 2.07 -1.60
C ASP A 165 13.95 1.93 -1.27
N ILE A 166 13.20 3.04 -1.37
CA ILE A 166 11.79 3.07 -1.00
C ILE A 166 10.96 2.21 -1.96
N GLU A 167 10.13 1.36 -1.38
CA GLU A 167 9.28 0.41 -2.10
C GLU A 167 7.85 0.92 -2.22
N LEU A 168 7.42 1.71 -1.24
CA LEU A 168 6.08 2.29 -1.17
C LEU A 168 6.15 3.72 -0.64
N VAL A 169 5.44 4.63 -1.32
CA VAL A 169 5.12 5.97 -0.82
C VAL A 169 3.70 5.96 -0.28
N VAL A 170 3.50 6.51 0.92
CA VAL A 170 2.18 6.65 1.55
C VAL A 170 1.85 8.12 1.72
N LEU A 171 0.76 8.57 1.09
CA LEU A 171 0.21 9.91 1.28
C LEU A 171 -0.71 9.90 2.51
N ALA A 172 -0.13 10.10 3.69
CA ALA A 172 -0.86 10.20 4.96
C ALA A 172 -1.50 11.58 5.10
N ARG A 173 -2.57 11.83 4.33
CA ARG A 173 -3.22 13.15 4.21
C ARG A 173 -2.25 14.24 3.72
N TYR A 174 -1.40 13.89 2.76
CA TYR A 174 -0.63 14.88 2.00
C TYR A 174 -1.56 15.62 1.04
N MET A 175 -1.62 16.95 1.15
CA MET A 175 -2.67 17.75 0.52
C MET A 175 -2.25 18.36 -0.83
N GLN A 176 -1.02 18.11 -1.30
CA GLN A 176 -0.57 18.56 -2.61
C GLN A 176 -0.87 17.48 -3.64
N VAL A 177 -1.51 17.88 -4.74
CA VAL A 177 -1.68 17.03 -5.92
C VAL A 177 -0.29 16.71 -6.47
N LEU A 178 0.02 15.44 -6.73
CA LEU A 178 1.29 15.02 -7.34
C LEU A 178 1.29 15.31 -8.85
N SER A 179 2.45 15.54 -9.46
CA SER A 179 2.53 15.64 -10.91
C SER A 179 2.35 14.28 -11.60
N PRO A 180 1.90 14.25 -12.87
CA PRO A 180 1.89 13.02 -13.65
C PRO A 180 3.24 12.32 -13.71
N THR A 181 4.35 13.07 -13.75
CA THR A 181 5.71 12.53 -13.77
C THR A 181 6.04 11.73 -12.52
N LEU A 182 5.70 12.25 -11.34
CA LEU A 182 5.90 11.52 -10.08
C LEU A 182 4.99 10.29 -10.00
N CYS A 183 3.73 10.42 -10.42
CA CYS A 183 2.78 9.31 -10.47
C CYS A 183 3.27 8.17 -11.39
N GLU A 184 3.84 8.49 -12.54
CA GLU A 184 4.37 7.52 -13.50
C GLU A 184 5.63 6.82 -12.95
N ALA A 185 6.58 7.58 -12.41
CA ALA A 185 7.82 7.04 -11.85
C ALA A 185 7.58 6.05 -10.69
N MET A 186 6.50 6.24 -9.94
CA MET A 186 6.10 5.41 -8.80
C MET A 186 4.75 4.73 -9.00
N SER A 187 4.41 4.42 -10.26
CA SER A 187 3.15 3.74 -10.60
C SER A 187 3.01 2.42 -9.84
N GLY A 188 1.84 2.20 -9.23
CA GLY A 188 1.58 1.03 -8.37
C GLY A 188 2.34 1.01 -7.03
N ARG A 189 3.04 2.10 -6.68
CA ARG A 189 3.88 2.24 -5.48
C ARG A 189 3.58 3.52 -4.68
N ILE A 190 2.44 4.16 -4.93
CA ILE A 190 1.94 5.28 -4.12
C ILE A 190 0.53 4.94 -3.65
N ILE A 191 0.32 4.87 -2.34
CA ILE A 191 -1.01 4.71 -1.72
C ILE A 191 -1.47 6.04 -1.14
N ASN A 192 -2.69 6.45 -1.48
CA ASN A 192 -3.35 7.62 -0.92
C ASN A 192 -4.55 7.23 -0.07
N ILE A 193 -4.93 8.11 0.86
CA ILE A 193 -6.19 8.05 1.60
C ILE A 193 -7.08 9.23 1.20
N HIS A 194 -8.24 8.90 0.65
CA HIS A 194 -9.29 9.86 0.37
C HIS A 194 -10.36 9.77 1.45
N HIS A 195 -10.74 10.91 2.02
CA HIS A 195 -11.64 11.08 3.17
C HIS A 195 -13.13 10.87 2.85
N SER A 196 -13.43 10.44 1.63
CA SER A 196 -14.78 10.18 1.17
C SER A 196 -14.91 8.75 0.66
N PHE A 197 -16.16 8.29 0.62
CA PHE A 197 -16.51 7.11 -0.14
C PHE A 197 -16.64 7.54 -1.61
N LEU A 198 -15.57 7.36 -2.38
CA LEU A 198 -15.58 7.64 -3.81
C LEU A 198 -16.74 6.85 -4.47
N PRO A 199 -17.57 7.48 -5.31
CA PRO A 199 -17.40 8.79 -5.96
C PRO A 199 -18.03 10.01 -5.26
N SER A 200 -18.50 9.93 -4.01
CA SER A 200 -19.25 11.01 -3.35
C SER A 200 -18.36 12.11 -2.73
N PHE A 201 -18.82 13.37 -2.73
CA PHE A 201 -18.19 14.54 -2.07
C PHE A 201 -16.73 14.85 -2.46
N LYS A 202 -16.47 15.15 -3.74
CA LYS A 202 -15.17 15.66 -4.22
C LYS A 202 -14.93 17.11 -3.73
N GLY A 203 -13.67 17.49 -3.51
CA GLY A 203 -13.27 18.88 -3.26
C GLY A 203 -13.04 19.24 -1.77
N ALA A 204 -13.10 20.54 -1.46
CA ALA A 204 -12.73 21.06 -0.13
C ALA A 204 -13.82 20.84 0.94
N LYS A 205 -13.40 20.63 2.19
CA LYS A 205 -14.27 20.45 3.37
C LYS A 205 -15.39 19.38 3.21
N PRO A 206 -15.02 18.15 2.82
CA PRO A 206 -15.95 17.02 2.61
C PRO A 206 -16.93 16.77 3.77
N TYR A 207 -16.44 16.81 5.02
CA TYR A 207 -17.26 16.52 6.19
C TYR A 207 -18.27 17.63 6.51
N HIS A 208 -17.99 18.87 6.12
CA HIS A 208 -18.98 19.95 6.22
C HIS A 208 -20.08 19.75 5.18
N GLN A 209 -19.73 19.40 3.94
CA GLN A 209 -20.72 19.05 2.92
C GLN A 209 -21.57 17.85 3.35
N ALA A 210 -20.96 16.85 3.98
CA ALA A 210 -21.66 15.68 4.52
C ALA A 210 -22.63 16.06 5.66
N TYR A 211 -22.19 16.93 6.57
CA TYR A 211 -23.01 17.49 7.65
C TYR A 211 -24.23 18.25 7.08
N ASP A 212 -23.99 19.22 6.20
CA ASP A 212 -25.04 20.04 5.57
C ASP A 212 -26.03 19.18 4.77
N ARG A 213 -25.55 18.08 4.17
CA ARG A 213 -26.38 17.14 3.42
C ARG A 213 -27.15 16.16 4.31
N GLY A 214 -26.83 16.10 5.61
CA GLY A 214 -27.50 15.27 6.60
C GLY A 214 -27.24 13.77 6.42
N VAL A 215 -26.07 13.38 5.93
CA VAL A 215 -25.74 11.97 5.67
C VAL A 215 -25.85 11.11 6.94
N LYS A 216 -26.01 9.79 6.76
CA LYS A 216 -26.05 8.81 7.87
C LYS A 216 -24.87 7.86 7.86
N ILE A 217 -24.01 8.02 6.87
CA ILE A 217 -22.75 7.30 6.71
C ILE A 217 -21.70 8.27 6.19
N ILE A 218 -20.48 8.13 6.68
CA ILE A 218 -19.26 8.68 6.10
C ILE A 218 -18.32 7.51 5.79
N GLY A 219 -17.29 7.72 4.99
CA GLY A 219 -16.35 6.67 4.66
C GLY A 219 -15.02 7.21 4.17
N ALA A 220 -14.06 6.31 4.01
CA ALA A 220 -12.76 6.62 3.44
C ALA A 220 -12.34 5.52 2.46
N THR A 221 -11.50 5.90 1.51
CA THR A 221 -11.02 5.04 0.43
C THR A 221 -9.50 5.12 0.34
N ALA A 222 -8.81 3.99 0.55
CA ALA A 222 -7.41 3.86 0.22
C ALA A 222 -7.28 3.31 -1.20
N HIS A 223 -6.44 3.95 -2.01
CA HIS A 223 -6.27 3.61 -3.42
C HIS A 223 -4.84 3.88 -3.88
N PHE A 224 -4.44 3.26 -4.98
CA PHE A 224 -3.20 3.66 -5.66
C PHE A 224 -3.38 5.02 -6.32
N VAL A 225 -2.33 5.83 -6.34
CA VAL A 225 -2.33 7.11 -7.07
C VAL A 225 -2.03 6.85 -8.55
N THR A 226 -2.78 7.53 -9.42
CA THR A 226 -2.55 7.60 -10.87
C THR A 226 -2.43 9.06 -11.30
N ALA A 227 -2.22 9.33 -12.59
CA ALA A 227 -2.24 10.69 -13.12
C ALA A 227 -3.64 11.34 -13.00
N ASP A 228 -4.71 10.53 -12.98
CA ASP A 228 -6.08 10.97 -12.77
C ASP A 228 -6.38 11.11 -11.27
N LEU A 229 -6.69 12.33 -10.85
CA LEU A 229 -6.85 12.68 -9.44
C LEU A 229 -8.00 11.89 -8.78
N ASP A 230 -7.69 11.19 -7.68
CA ASP A 230 -8.63 10.40 -6.87
C ASP A 230 -9.37 9.28 -7.65
N GLU A 231 -8.80 8.78 -8.75
CA GLU A 231 -9.45 7.77 -9.62
C GLU A 231 -8.63 6.48 -9.81
N GLY A 232 -7.55 6.32 -9.05
CA GLY A 232 -6.73 5.12 -9.15
C GLY A 232 -7.34 3.88 -8.51
N PRO A 233 -6.76 2.69 -8.76
CA PRO A 233 -7.30 1.41 -8.30
C PRO A 233 -7.49 1.36 -6.77
N ILE A 234 -8.72 1.09 -6.34
CA ILE A 234 -9.12 1.00 -4.93
C ILE A 234 -8.50 -0.24 -4.27
N ILE A 235 -7.97 -0.10 -3.05
CA ILE A 235 -7.39 -1.18 -2.25
C ILE A 235 -8.33 -1.54 -1.09
N GLU A 236 -8.85 -0.56 -0.37
CA GLU A 236 -9.66 -0.77 0.83
C GLU A 236 -10.65 0.39 1.02
N GLN A 237 -11.84 0.07 1.52
CA GLN A 237 -12.88 1.05 1.83
C GLN A 237 -13.62 0.67 3.11
N ARG A 238 -13.88 1.67 3.95
CA ARG A 238 -14.75 1.48 5.12
C ARG A 238 -15.69 2.65 5.28
N VAL A 239 -16.79 2.38 5.97
CA VAL A 239 -17.79 3.36 6.35
C VAL A 239 -17.99 3.37 7.86
N ALA A 240 -18.38 4.52 8.39
CA ALA A 240 -18.88 4.69 9.74
C ALA A 240 -20.27 5.32 9.72
N ARG A 241 -21.10 4.96 10.69
CA ARG A 241 -22.43 5.53 10.84
C ARG A 241 -22.33 6.87 11.57
N VAL A 242 -23.02 7.89 11.06
CA VAL A 242 -23.12 9.21 11.71
C VAL A 242 -24.57 9.59 11.96
N GLY A 243 -24.79 10.40 13.00
CA GLY A 243 -26.12 10.73 13.51
C GLY A 243 -26.48 12.21 13.34
N HIS A 244 -27.77 12.51 13.48
CA HIS A 244 -28.27 13.90 13.52
C HIS A 244 -27.87 14.64 14.81
N SER A 245 -27.41 13.91 15.83
CA SER A 245 -26.90 14.47 17.08
C SER A 245 -25.45 14.92 17.00
N MET A 246 -24.74 14.59 15.91
CA MET A 246 -23.33 14.94 15.74
C MET A 246 -23.20 16.28 15.02
N ASP A 247 -22.28 17.13 15.48
CA ASP A 247 -21.88 18.35 14.78
C ASP A 247 -20.82 18.08 13.70
N ALA A 248 -20.46 19.13 12.93
CA ALA A 248 -19.48 19.01 11.85
C ALA A 248 -18.07 18.63 12.35
N LYS A 249 -17.71 18.98 13.60
CA LYS A 249 -16.41 18.64 14.19
C LYS A 249 -16.37 17.16 14.57
N GLU A 250 -17.43 16.64 15.19
CA GLU A 250 -17.57 15.22 15.52
C GLU A 250 -17.55 14.36 14.25
N LEU A 251 -18.12 14.85 13.13
CA LEU A 251 -18.00 14.18 11.83
C LEU A 251 -16.55 14.14 11.30
N VAL A 252 -15.76 15.20 11.53
CA VAL A 252 -14.33 15.22 11.16
C VAL A 252 -13.52 14.26 12.02
N GLU A 253 -13.81 14.18 13.32
CA GLU A 253 -13.17 13.24 14.25
C GLU A 253 -13.46 11.78 13.83
N GLU A 254 -14.73 11.45 13.58
CA GLU A 254 -15.09 10.11 13.10
C GLU A 254 -14.49 9.80 11.72
N GLY A 255 -14.46 10.80 10.83
CA GLY A 255 -13.78 10.69 9.55
C GLY A 255 -12.30 10.35 9.68
N SER A 256 -11.60 11.03 10.58
CA SER A 256 -10.17 10.80 10.86
C SER A 256 -9.90 9.39 11.39
N ASN A 257 -10.83 8.84 12.19
CA ASN A 257 -10.76 7.44 12.66
C ASN A 257 -10.88 6.45 11.49
N VAL A 258 -11.88 6.64 10.63
CA VAL A 258 -12.11 5.76 9.47
C VAL A 258 -10.93 5.82 8.50
N GLU A 259 -10.41 7.02 8.22
CA GLU A 259 -9.24 7.20 7.36
C GLU A 259 -8.01 6.46 7.88
N SER A 260 -7.70 6.60 9.18
CA SER A 260 -6.55 5.92 9.80
C SER A 260 -6.66 4.41 9.65
N GLN A 261 -7.83 3.85 9.95
CA GLN A 261 -8.08 2.41 9.85
C GLN A 261 -7.98 1.90 8.40
N VAL A 262 -8.55 2.62 7.45
CA VAL A 262 -8.54 2.25 6.03
C VAL A 262 -7.12 2.31 5.47
N LEU A 263 -6.39 3.40 5.75
CA LEU A 263 -5.01 3.54 5.27
C LEU A 263 -4.09 2.49 5.88
N ALA A 264 -4.16 2.27 7.19
CA ALA A 264 -3.35 1.24 7.86
C ALA A 264 -3.64 -0.17 7.32
N THR A 265 -4.91 -0.46 7.01
CA THR A 265 -5.29 -1.76 6.42
C THR A 265 -4.73 -1.92 5.01
N ALA A 266 -4.85 -0.89 4.17
CA ALA A 266 -4.28 -0.92 2.81
C ALA A 266 -2.75 -1.06 2.82
N VAL A 267 -2.05 -0.31 3.68
CA VAL A 267 -0.59 -0.42 3.86
C VAL A 267 -0.21 -1.81 4.35
N ARG A 268 -0.96 -2.39 5.29
CA ARG A 268 -0.73 -3.77 5.76
C ARG A 268 -0.87 -4.77 4.62
N TRP A 269 -1.94 -4.69 3.83
CA TRP A 269 -2.16 -5.59 2.69
C TRP A 269 -1.04 -5.47 1.66
N TYR A 270 -0.58 -4.25 1.39
CA TYR A 270 0.53 -4.06 0.47
C TYR A 270 1.85 -4.63 1.04
N ALA A 271 2.18 -4.33 2.30
CA ALA A 271 3.37 -4.84 2.98
C ALA A 271 3.39 -6.37 3.09
N ASP A 272 2.23 -6.99 3.31
CA ASP A 272 2.06 -8.46 3.39
C ASP A 272 1.96 -9.13 2.01
N ARG A 273 2.18 -8.36 0.92
CA ARG A 273 2.17 -8.82 -0.47
C ARG A 273 0.84 -9.44 -0.89
N ARG A 274 -0.27 -8.82 -0.46
CA ARG A 274 -1.64 -9.28 -0.69
C ARG A 274 -2.38 -8.50 -1.77
N VAL A 275 -1.83 -7.39 -2.25
CA VAL A 275 -2.46 -6.50 -3.24
C VAL A 275 -1.84 -6.70 -4.61
N PHE A 276 -2.68 -6.96 -5.62
CA PHE A 276 -2.28 -7.07 -7.03
C PHE A 276 -3.03 -6.03 -7.86
N LEU A 277 -2.31 -5.33 -8.75
CA LEU A 277 -2.94 -4.48 -9.76
C LEU A 277 -3.59 -5.33 -10.85
N ASN A 278 -4.80 -4.96 -11.25
CA ASN A 278 -5.55 -5.60 -12.32
C ASN A 278 -6.29 -4.53 -13.14
N GLY A 279 -5.53 -3.86 -14.02
CA GLY A 279 -6.02 -2.69 -14.76
C GLY A 279 -6.40 -1.57 -13.79
N SER A 280 -7.65 -1.11 -13.86
CA SER A 280 -8.19 -0.07 -12.99
C SER A 280 -8.69 -0.58 -11.63
N LYS A 281 -8.51 -1.87 -11.33
CA LYS A 281 -8.95 -2.51 -10.08
C LYS A 281 -7.77 -3.15 -9.35
N THR A 282 -8.03 -3.65 -8.15
CA THR A 282 -7.10 -4.51 -7.42
C THR A 282 -7.71 -5.89 -7.16
N VAL A 283 -6.85 -6.88 -7.00
CA VAL A 283 -7.17 -8.15 -6.33
C VAL A 283 -6.48 -8.10 -4.98
N VAL A 284 -7.24 -8.30 -3.89
CA VAL A 284 -6.73 -8.27 -2.52
C VAL A 284 -7.00 -9.62 -1.85
N PHE A 285 -5.94 -10.32 -1.48
CA PHE A 285 -6.01 -11.54 -0.69
C PHE A 285 -6.12 -11.19 0.79
N GLY A 286 -7.35 -11.14 1.33
CA GLY A 286 -7.66 -10.77 2.72
C GLY A 286 -7.23 -11.78 3.77
#